data_AF-A0A7X6T3C6-F1
#
_entry.id   AF-A0A7X6T3C6-F1
#
_cell.length_a   1.000
_cell.length_b   1.000
_cell.length_c   1.000
_cell.angle_alpha   90.00
_cell.angle_beta   90.00
_cell.angle_gamma   90.00
#
_symmetry.space_group_name_H-M   'P 1'
#
loop_
_entity.id
_entity.type
_entity.pdbx_description
1 polymer ?
#
loop_
_entity_poly.entity_id
_entity_poly.type
_entity_poly.pdbx_seq_one_letter_code
_entity_poly.pdbx_strand_id
1 'polypeptide(L)'
;MRLSRLAVLLPALFAAQLSLAQPSTNAPTTTVDNRTIISLAADAYREVQQDRVILSLSKEMRGPEAKVLADEVNKAINAVLEAGKGNDKLNLKTGSYNLWSQQEYDDSGKPTGKAIYVVTG
;
A
#
# COMPACT_ATOMS: atom_id res chain seq x y z
N MET A 1 -0.65 50.79 -18.66
CA MET A 1 -1.33 51.73 -19.58
C MET A 1 -1.33 51.14 -20.98
N ARG A 2 -2.52 51.06 -21.59
CA ARG A 2 -2.85 51.10 -23.05
C ARG A 2 -2.31 49.95 -23.93
N LEU A 3 -3.15 49.01 -24.43
CA LEU A 3 -4.00 49.07 -25.66
C LEU A 3 -3.14 49.47 -26.89
N SER A 4 -3.04 48.72 -28.01
CA SER A 4 -4.14 48.18 -28.83
C SER A 4 -3.63 47.41 -30.08
N ARG A 5 -4.56 46.66 -30.72
CA ARG A 5 -4.69 46.28 -32.16
C ARG A 5 -3.80 45.11 -32.66
N LEU A 6 -4.32 43.91 -32.92
CA LEU A 6 -5.33 43.46 -33.91
C LEU A 6 -4.91 43.68 -35.38
N ALA A 7 -4.43 42.62 -36.03
CA ALA A 7 -4.51 42.43 -37.48
C ALA A 7 -4.43 40.93 -37.82
N VAL A 8 -5.60 40.40 -38.17
CA VAL A 8 -5.85 39.11 -38.83
C VAL A 8 -5.22 39.12 -40.22
N LEU A 9 -4.66 38.00 -40.69
CA LEU A 9 -4.73 37.53 -42.08
C LEU A 9 -4.09 36.12 -42.24
N LEU A 10 -4.95 35.10 -42.29
CA LEU A 10 -4.73 33.86 -43.03
C LEU A 10 -4.76 34.20 -44.55
N PRO A 11 -3.98 33.52 -45.43
CA PRO A 11 -4.54 32.29 -46.00
C PRO A 11 -3.54 31.20 -46.46
N ALA A 12 -4.08 29.98 -46.45
CA ALA A 12 -3.95 28.95 -47.48
C ALA A 12 -2.56 28.46 -47.92
N LEU A 13 -2.14 27.32 -47.36
CA LEU A 13 -1.34 26.31 -48.05
C LEU A 13 -1.66 24.93 -47.45
N PHE A 14 -2.76 24.32 -47.88
CA PHE A 14 -3.01 22.89 -47.67
C PHE A 14 -3.73 22.33 -48.88
N ALA A 15 -2.95 22.09 -49.93
CA ALA A 15 -3.37 21.32 -51.09
C ALA A 15 -2.29 20.27 -51.37
N ALA A 16 -2.46 19.06 -50.84
CA ALA A 16 -1.88 17.85 -51.40
C ALA A 16 -2.55 16.58 -50.83
N GLN A 17 -3.46 16.02 -51.63
CA GLN A 17 -3.58 14.58 -51.93
C GLN A 17 -3.95 13.61 -50.79
N LEU A 18 -5.25 13.35 -50.63
CA LEU A 18 -5.74 12.04 -50.15
C LEU A 18 -6.11 11.16 -51.35
N SER A 19 -5.20 10.27 -51.75
CA SER A 19 -5.57 9.04 -52.45
C SER A 19 -5.78 7.96 -51.41
N LEU A 20 -7.03 7.62 -51.10
CA LEU A 20 -7.35 6.32 -50.50
C LEU A 20 -8.02 5.46 -51.56
N ALA A 21 -7.31 4.40 -51.95
CA ALA A 21 -7.86 3.26 -52.65
C ALA A 21 -8.98 2.64 -51.80
N GLN A 22 -10.15 2.38 -52.39
CA GLN A 22 -11.26 1.69 -51.74
C GLN A 22 -10.99 0.18 -51.71
N PRO A 23 -10.88 -0.48 -50.54
CA PRO A 23 -11.02 -1.92 -50.48
C PRO A 23 -12.51 -2.29 -50.56
N SER A 24 -12.84 -3.14 -51.53
CA SER A 24 -14.14 -3.79 -51.68
C SER A 24 -14.49 -4.56 -50.41
N THR A 25 -15.39 -4.03 -49.59
CA THR A 25 -15.97 -4.77 -48.47
C THR A 25 -17.15 -5.58 -49.02
N ASN A 26 -16.91 -6.88 -49.25
CA ASN A 26 -18.00 -7.85 -49.30
C ASN A 26 -18.72 -7.78 -47.95
N ALA A 27 -19.89 -7.16 -47.93
CA ALA A 27 -20.74 -7.13 -46.75
C ALA A 27 -21.09 -8.59 -46.39
N PRO A 28 -20.83 -9.06 -45.16
CA PRO A 28 -21.45 -10.30 -44.71
C PRO A 28 -22.96 -10.04 -44.73
N THR A 29 -23.70 -10.85 -45.47
CA THR A 29 -25.15 -10.91 -45.40
C THR A 29 -25.52 -11.21 -43.95
N THR A 30 -25.85 -10.15 -43.23
CA THR A 30 -26.39 -10.24 -41.88
C THR A 30 -27.79 -10.80 -42.09
N THR A 31 -27.93 -12.13 -41.99
CA THR A 31 -29.22 -12.71 -41.69
C THR A 31 -29.71 -12.00 -40.44
N VAL A 32 -30.69 -11.13 -40.60
CA VAL A 32 -31.37 -10.46 -39.50
C VAL A 32 -32.02 -11.58 -38.70
N ASP A 33 -31.33 -11.99 -37.64
CA ASP A 33 -31.84 -12.92 -36.66
C ASP A 33 -33.05 -12.23 -36.01
N ASN A 34 -34.25 -12.58 -36.47
CA ASN A 34 -35.52 -11.97 -36.08
C ASN A 34 -35.97 -12.43 -34.68
N ARG A 35 -35.04 -12.82 -33.83
CA ARG A 35 -35.28 -13.19 -32.44
C ARG A 35 -35.03 -11.96 -31.56
N THR A 36 -36.00 -11.64 -30.72
CA THR A 36 -35.86 -10.59 -29.71
C THR A 36 -34.81 -11.03 -28.68
N ILE A 37 -33.60 -10.46 -28.74
CA ILE A 37 -32.54 -10.69 -27.75
C ILE A 37 -32.70 -9.66 -26.63
N ILE A 38 -33.05 -10.13 -25.43
CA ILE A 38 -33.09 -9.31 -24.22
C ILE A 38 -31.79 -9.58 -23.45
N SER A 39 -30.90 -8.58 -23.36
CA SER A 39 -29.75 -8.65 -22.47
C SER A 39 -30.12 -8.06 -21.12
N LEU A 40 -29.91 -8.83 -20.05
CA LEU A 40 -30.12 -8.39 -18.67
C LEU A 40 -28.77 -8.38 -17.96
N ALA A 41 -28.32 -7.20 -17.58
CA ALA A 41 -27.22 -7.03 -16.65
C ALA A 41 -27.81 -6.74 -15.26
N ALA A 42 -27.30 -7.43 -14.25
CA ALA A 42 -27.68 -7.22 -12.85
C ALA A 42 -26.41 -7.12 -12.02
N ASP A 43 -26.22 -5.96 -11.41
CA ASP A 43 -25.14 -5.72 -10.45
C ASP A 43 -25.67 -5.87 -9.03
N ALA A 44 -24.97 -6.65 -8.21
CA ALA A 44 -25.30 -6.82 -6.80
C ALA A 44 -24.15 -6.30 -5.94
N TYR A 45 -24.45 -5.32 -5.10
CA TYR A 45 -23.53 -4.78 -4.10
C TYR A 45 -24.01 -5.17 -2.70
N ARG A 46 -23.07 -5.54 -1.84
CA ARG A 46 -23.32 -5.74 -0.41
C ARG A 46 -22.13 -5.28 0.39
N GLU A 47 -22.37 -4.32 1.26
CA GLU A 47 -21.42 -3.91 2.28
C GLU A 47 -21.39 -4.96 3.39
N VAL A 48 -20.19 -5.29 3.88
CA VAL A 48 -19.98 -6.31 4.92
C VAL A 48 -19.16 -5.72 6.06
N GLN A 49 -19.50 -6.10 7.29
CA GLN A 49 -18.73 -5.69 8.47
C GLN A 49 -17.42 -6.48 8.56
N GLN A 50 -16.37 -5.83 9.09
CA GLN A 50 -15.10 -6.50 9.36
C GLN A 50 -15.29 -7.59 10.43
N ASP A 51 -14.83 -8.79 10.10
CA ASP A 51 -14.97 -10.01 10.90
C ASP A 51 -13.70 -10.34 11.72
N ARG A 52 -12.62 -9.57 11.53
CA ARG A 52 -11.32 -9.79 12.16
C ARG A 52 -10.62 -8.47 12.50
N VAL A 53 -10.00 -8.45 13.67
CA VAL A 53 -9.02 -7.44 14.07
C VAL A 53 -7.68 -8.11 14.30
N ILE A 54 -6.60 -7.53 13.76
CA ILE A 54 -5.23 -7.97 13.97
C ILE A 54 -4.51 -6.88 14.76
N LEU A 55 -4.04 -7.21 15.96
CA LEU A 55 -3.29 -6.31 16.84
C LEU A 55 -1.83 -6.79 16.89
N SER A 56 -0.91 -5.85 16.69
CA SER A 56 0.53 -6.09 16.84
C SER A 56 1.01 -5.32 18.07
N LEU A 57 1.55 -6.04 19.05
CA LEU A 57 2.13 -5.46 20.26
C LEU A 57 3.64 -5.61 20.17
N SER A 58 4.37 -4.58 20.60
CA SER A 58 5.81 -4.63 20.69
C SER A 58 6.31 -4.01 21.99
N LYS A 59 7.45 -4.49 22.46
CA LYS A 59 8.19 -3.91 23.59
C LYS A 59 9.63 -3.67 23.20
N GLU A 60 10.10 -2.46 23.44
CA GLU A 60 11.50 -2.08 23.27
C GLU A 60 12.11 -1.73 24.63
N MET A 61 13.34 -2.18 24.87
CA MET A 61 14.12 -1.79 26.05
C MET A 61 15.57 -1.53 25.68
N ARG A 62 16.20 -0.63 26.44
CA ARG A 62 17.56 -0.17 26.21
C ARG A 62 18.36 -0.24 27.50
N GLY A 63 19.62 -0.65 27.42
CA GLY A 63 20.48 -0.75 28.60
C GLY A 63 21.86 -1.34 28.32
N PRO A 64 22.72 -1.43 29.35
CA PRO A 64 24.11 -1.84 29.17
C PRO A 64 24.30 -3.35 28.99
N GLU A 65 23.36 -4.18 29.45
CA GLU A 65 23.49 -5.64 29.44
C GLU A 65 22.48 -6.32 28.51
N ALA A 66 22.96 -6.80 27.36
CA ALA A 66 22.13 -7.46 26.35
C ALA A 66 21.30 -8.64 26.88
N LYS A 67 21.90 -9.48 27.75
CA LYS A 67 21.24 -10.67 28.29
C LYS A 67 20.06 -10.32 29.18
N VAL A 68 20.23 -9.36 30.08
CA VAL A 68 19.17 -8.91 31.00
C VAL A 68 18.01 -8.33 30.20
N LEU A 69 18.30 -7.50 29.19
CA LEU A 69 17.28 -6.93 28.32
C LEU A 69 16.51 -8.01 27.55
N ALA A 70 17.20 -9.00 26.99
CA ALA A 70 16.55 -10.10 26.26
C ALA A 70 15.64 -10.93 27.18
N ASP A 71 16.11 -11.26 28.39
CA ASP A 71 15.35 -12.01 29.37
C ASP A 71 14.07 -11.24 29.81
N GLU A 72 14.18 -9.92 29.99
CA GLU A 72 13.04 -9.07 30.34
C GLU A 72 12.03 -8.88 29.19
N VAL A 73 12.49 -8.78 27.92
CA VAL A 73 11.59 -8.71 26.76
C VAL A 73 10.83 -10.02 26.63
N ASN A 74 11.53 -11.16 26.73
CA ASN A 74 10.90 -12.48 26.70
C ASN A 74 9.88 -12.64 27.83
N LYS A 75 10.19 -12.18 29.05
CA LYS A 75 9.24 -12.21 30.17
C LYS A 75 7.98 -11.40 29.87
N ALA A 76 8.11 -10.23 29.25
CA ALA A 76 6.97 -9.41 28.87
C ALA A 76 6.11 -10.06 27.78
N ILE A 77 6.74 -10.62 26.75
CA ILE A 77 6.03 -11.37 25.69
C ILE A 77 5.26 -12.55 26.29
N ASN A 78 5.90 -13.32 27.16
CA ASN A 78 5.26 -14.45 27.82
C ASN A 78 4.09 -14.01 28.71
N ALA A 79 4.21 -12.90 29.43
CA ALA A 79 3.10 -12.37 30.24
C ALA A 79 1.87 -12.02 29.39
N VAL A 80 2.07 -11.44 28.20
CA VAL A 80 0.98 -11.14 27.25
C VAL A 80 0.37 -12.43 26.69
N LEU A 81 1.20 -13.43 26.37
CA LEU A 81 0.72 -14.74 25.96
C LEU A 81 -0.14 -15.38 27.05
N GLU A 82 0.35 -15.46 28.29
CA GLU A 82 -0.40 -15.99 29.43
C GLU A 82 -1.71 -15.23 29.66
N ALA A 83 -1.72 -13.90 29.56
CA ALA A 83 -2.93 -13.10 29.74
C ALA A 83 -4.01 -13.38 28.68
N GLY A 84 -3.59 -13.76 27.47
CA GLY A 84 -4.49 -14.18 26.40
C GLY A 84 -4.85 -15.67 26.43
N LYS A 85 -4.15 -16.50 27.22
CA LYS A 85 -4.45 -17.94 27.31
C LYS A 85 -5.84 -18.16 27.91
N GLY A 86 -6.54 -19.16 27.38
CA GLY A 86 -7.90 -19.50 27.80
C GLY A 86 -8.99 -18.66 27.15
N ASN A 87 -8.63 -17.70 26.27
CA ASN A 87 -9.61 -17.04 25.42
C ASN A 87 -9.59 -17.65 24.01
N ASP A 88 -10.52 -18.56 23.76
CA ASP A 88 -10.64 -19.30 22.48
C ASP A 88 -10.96 -18.40 21.27
N LYS A 89 -11.31 -17.13 21.51
CA LYS A 89 -11.55 -16.13 20.46
C LYS A 89 -10.27 -15.43 20.01
N LEU A 90 -9.16 -15.59 20.72
CA LEU A 90 -7.88 -14.95 20.39
C LEU A 90 -6.94 -15.94 19.69
N ASN A 91 -6.41 -15.51 18.54
CA ASN A 91 -5.30 -16.21 17.89
C ASN A 91 -4.00 -15.47 18.25
N LEU A 92 -3.25 -16.04 19.20
CA LEU A 92 -2.01 -15.46 19.69
C LEU A 92 -0.82 -16.01 18.92
N LYS A 93 0.05 -15.12 18.44
CA LYS A 93 1.30 -15.47 17.77
C LYS A 93 2.41 -14.57 18.29
N THR A 94 3.58 -15.14 18.52
CA THR A 94 4.79 -14.40 18.87
C THR A 94 5.88 -14.66 17.85
N GLY A 95 6.70 -13.63 17.60
CA GLY A 95 7.85 -13.71 16.70
C GLY A 95 9.17 -13.84 17.44
N SER A 96 10.26 -13.73 16.70
CA SER A 96 11.59 -13.51 17.26
C SER A 96 11.76 -12.04 17.64
N TYR A 97 12.62 -11.77 18.62
CA TYR A 97 13.05 -10.43 18.97
C TYR A 97 14.34 -10.06 18.22
N ASN A 98 14.56 -8.77 18.04
CA ASN A 98 15.77 -8.20 17.48
C ASN A 98 16.61 -7.61 18.61
N LEU A 99 17.94 -7.83 18.55
CA LEU A 99 18.91 -7.28 19.50
C LEU A 99 20.05 -6.64 18.69
N TRP A 100 20.35 -5.38 18.96
CA TRP A 100 21.48 -4.68 18.34
C TRP A 100 22.16 -3.74 19.34
N SER A 101 23.43 -3.41 19.09
CA SER A 101 24.14 -2.38 19.83
C SER A 101 23.84 -1.00 19.24
N GLN A 102 23.73 -0.01 20.11
CA GLN A 102 23.55 1.40 19.79
C GLN A 102 24.66 2.19 20.49
N GLN A 103 25.42 2.95 19.70
CA GLN A 103 26.41 3.89 20.21
C GLN A 103 25.68 5.04 20.91
N GLU A 104 26.04 5.34 22.16
CA GLU A 104 25.57 6.55 22.82
C GLU A 104 26.38 7.76 22.35
N TYR A 105 25.70 8.89 22.24
CA TYR A 105 26.25 10.19 21.90
C TYR A 105 25.93 11.16 23.04
N ASP A 106 26.86 12.08 23.33
CA ASP A 106 26.61 13.18 24.26
C ASP A 106 25.74 14.27 23.61
N ASP A 107 25.35 15.27 24.40
CA ASP A 107 24.54 16.41 23.94
C ASP A 107 25.22 17.25 22.85
N SER A 108 26.54 17.07 22.65
CA SER A 108 27.33 17.71 21.59
C SER A 108 27.48 16.84 20.34
N GLY A 109 26.86 15.66 20.31
CA GLY A 109 26.89 14.71 19.20
C GLY A 109 28.18 13.88 19.10
N LYS A 110 29.02 13.86 20.14
CA LYS A 110 30.23 13.04 20.16
C LYS A 110 29.94 11.67 20.77
N PRO A 111 30.56 10.58 20.25
CA PRO A 111 30.36 9.25 20.81
C PRO A 111 30.94 9.20 22.24
N THR A 112 30.13 8.75 23.20
CA THR A 112 30.52 8.67 24.62
C THR A 112 31.45 7.50 24.92
N GLY A 113 31.78 6.67 23.92
CA GLY A 113 32.54 5.43 24.07
C GLY A 113 31.75 4.30 24.74
N LYS A 114 30.48 4.54 25.09
CA LYS A 114 29.58 3.52 25.64
C LYS A 114 28.65 3.00 24.55
N ALA A 115 28.55 1.68 24.44
CA ALA A 115 27.54 1.03 23.64
C ALA A 115 26.44 0.53 24.58
N ILE A 116 25.19 0.90 24.30
CA ILE A 116 24.01 0.29 24.91
C ILE A 116 23.44 -0.74 23.95
N TYR A 117 22.67 -1.67 24.47
CA TYR A 117 21.93 -2.65 23.68
C TYR A 117 20.47 -2.23 23.63
N VAL A 118 19.85 -2.47 22.47
CA VAL A 118 18.43 -2.31 22.26
C VAL A 118 17.84 -3.66 21.92
N VAL A 119 16.78 -4.06 22.61
CA VAL A 119 16.02 -5.27 22.32
C VAL A 119 14.59 -4.87 22.00
N THR A 120 14.07 -5.35 20.87
CA THR A 120 12.69 -5.12 20.43
C THR A 120 12.04 -6.45 20.05
N GLY A 121 10.89 -6.76 20.65
CA GLY A 121 10.11 -7.98 20.37
C GLY A 121 8.63 -7.78 20.51
#